data_AF-A0A8I1E751-F1
#
_entry.id   AF-A0A8I1E751-F1
#
_cell.length_a   1.000
_cell.length_b   1.000
_cell.length_c   1.000
_cell.angle_alpha   90.00
_cell.angle_beta   90.00
_cell.angle_gamma   90.00
#
_symmetry.space_group_name_H-M   'P 1'
#
loop_
_entity.id
_entity.type
_entity.pdbx_description
1 polymer ?
#
loop_
_entity_poly.entity_id
_entity_poly.type
_entity_poly.pdbx_seq_one_letter_code
_entity_poly.pdbx_strand_id
1 'polypeptide(L)' 'MNIPIPAETPDPNIDQPTLPPTEPPTVPEQEPPDNEPPAVEEPPKTMPPVIV' A
#
# COMPACT_ATOMS: atom_id res chain seq x y z
N MET A 1 -46.21 18.00 22.33
CA MET A 1 -45.49 18.86 21.36
C MET A 1 -45.30 18.05 20.09
N ASN A 2 -45.88 18.49 18.98
CA ASN A 2 -45.74 17.82 17.67
C ASN A 2 -44.62 18.52 16.91
N ILE A 3 -43.37 18.15 17.20
CA ILE A 3 -42.21 18.72 16.52
C ILE A 3 -42.15 18.03 15.15
N PRO A 4 -42.23 18.76 14.02
CA PRO A 4 -42.16 18.14 12.71
C PRO A 4 -40.84 17.40 12.55
N ILE A 5 -40.89 16.14 12.10
CA ILE A 5 -39.69 15.37 11.79
C ILE A 5 -39.06 16.01 10.54
N PRO A 6 -37.76 16.32 10.55
CA PRO A 6 -37.07 16.80 9.37
C PRO A 6 -37.22 15.82 8.22
N ALA A 7 -37.36 16.33 6.98
CA ALA A 7 -37.27 15.48 5.81
C ALA A 7 -35.86 14.85 5.74
N GLU A 8 -35.78 13.56 5.40
CA GLU A 8 -34.50 12.90 5.18
C GLU A 8 -33.82 13.47 3.95
N THR A 9 -32.54 13.83 4.09
CA THR A 9 -31.69 14.19 2.95
C THR A 9 -31.32 12.90 2.21
N PRO A 10 -31.54 12.81 0.88
CA PRO A 10 -31.13 11.63 0.11
C PRO A 10 -29.61 11.43 0.21
N ASP A 11 -29.19 10.18 0.40
CA ASP A 11 -27.77 9.84 0.48
C ASP A 11 -27.12 9.97 -0.91
N PRO A 12 -26.07 10.80 -1.06
CA PRO A 12 -25.44 11.06 -2.34
C PRO A 12 -24.79 9.83 -2.98
N ASN A 13 -24.53 8.77 -2.20
CA ASN A 13 -23.87 7.55 -2.67
C ASN A 13 -24.84 6.46 -3.14
N ILE A 14 -26.16 6.69 -3.10
CA ILE A 14 -27.17 5.69 -3.50
C ILE A 14 -27.13 5.42 -5.00
N ASP A 15 -27.09 6.48 -5.81
CA ASP A 15 -27.03 6.36 -7.27
C ASP A 15 -25.61 6.43 -7.82
N GLN A 16 -24.72 7.14 -7.11
CA GLN A 16 -23.32 7.32 -7.49
C GLN A 16 -22.40 6.90 -6.33
N PRO A 17 -22.14 5.59 -6.16
CA PRO A 17 -21.26 5.14 -5.11
C PRO A 17 -19.86 5.75 -5.27
N THR A 18 -19.27 6.16 -4.16
CA THR A 18 -17.88 6.61 -4.15
C THR A 18 -16.97 5.43 -4.49
N LEU A 19 -16.34 5.50 -5.66
CA LEU A 19 -15.37 4.50 -6.07
C LEU A 19 -14.01 4.78 -5.42
N PRO A 20 -13.26 3.75 -5.00
CA PRO A 20 -11.87 3.92 -4.65
C PRO A 20 -11.09 4.42 -5.87
N PRO A 21 -9.97 5.15 -5.66
CA PRO A 21 -9.10 5.55 -6.76
C PRO A 21 -8.66 4.30 -7.54
N THR A 22 -8.71 4.40 -8.87
CA THR A 22 -8.40 3.27 -9.76
C THR A 22 -6.94 2.86 -9.70
N GLU A 23 -6.05 3.79 -9.34
CA GLU A 23 -4.61 3.57 -9.29
C GLU A 23 -4.01 4.23 -8.04
N PRO A 24 -2.96 3.63 -7.45
CA PRO A 24 -2.18 4.30 -6.42
C PRO A 24 -1.50 5.55 -7.02
N PRO A 25 -1.20 6.56 -6.17
CA PRO A 25 -0.43 7.72 -6.63
C PRO A 25 0.91 7.25 -7.20
N THR A 26 1.39 7.93 -8.24
CA THR A 26 2.73 7.71 -8.78
C THR A 26 3.77 7.91 -7.67
N VAL A 27 4.63 6.90 -7.45
CA VAL A 27 5.77 7.04 -6.55
C VAL A 27 6.68 8.13 -7.13
N PRO A 28 7.06 9.16 -6.35
CA PRO A 28 8.02 10.16 -6.82
C PRO A 28 9.33 9.49 -7.24
N GLU A 29 9.93 9.99 -8.32
CA GLU A 29 11.29 9.60 -8.67
C GLU A 29 12.22 10.03 -7.54
N GLN A 30 12.93 9.06 -6.98
CA GLN A 30 13.98 9.30 -5.99
C GLN A 30 15.31 9.12 -6.70
N GLU A 31 16.25 10.04 -6.45
CA GLU A 31 17.62 9.83 -6.89
C GLU A 31 18.16 8.54 -6.25
N PRO A 32 18.93 7.73 -7.00
CA PRO A 32 19.62 6.61 -6.39
C PRO A 32 20.55 7.11 -5.27
N PRO A 33 20.82 6.30 -4.25
CA PRO A 33 21.79 6.68 -3.22
C PRO A 33 23.15 7.01 -3.87
N ASP A 34 23.83 8.05 -3.36
CA ASP A 34 25.15 8.49 -3.86
C ASP A 34 26.26 7.42 -3.71
N ASN A 35 26.03 6.44 -2.83
CA ASN A 35 27.03 5.42 -2.51
C ASN A 35 26.77 4.14 -3.31
N GLU A 36 27.85 3.53 -3.79
CA GLU A 36 27.79 2.18 -4.36
C GLU A 36 27.24 1.18 -3.33
N PRO A 37 26.40 0.22 -3.76
CA PRO A 37 25.94 -0.84 -2.88
C PRO A 37 27.14 -1.65 -2.35
N PRO A 38 27.02 -2.25 -1.14
CA PRO A 38 28.07 -3.10 -0.63
C PRO A 38 28.34 -4.27 -1.59
N ALA A 39 29.57 -4.80 -1.56
CA ALA A 39 29.92 -5.98 -2.32
C ALA A 39 28.97 -7.13 -1.96
N VAL A 40 28.48 -7.84 -2.97
CA VAL A 40 27.70 -9.06 -2.76
C VAL A 40 28.61 -10.09 -2.10
N GLU A 41 28.29 -10.49 -0.87
CA GLU A 41 28.99 -11.58 -0.21
C GLU A 41 28.55 -12.92 -0.81
N GLU A 42 29.51 -13.78 -1.17
CA GLU A 42 29.16 -15.15 -1.52
C GLU A 42 28.56 -15.86 -0.29
N PRO A 43 27.45 -16.60 -0.46
CA PRO A 43 26.95 -17.42 0.64
C PRO A 43 28.06 -18.39 1.06
N PRO A 44 28.18 -18.69 2.36
CA PRO A 44 29.23 -19.57 2.83
C PRO A 44 29.08 -20.95 2.17
N LYS A 45 30.16 -21.44 1.57
CA LYS A 45 30.25 -22.81 1.03
C LYS A 45 30.41 -23.78 2.21
N THR A 46 29.40 -23.87 3.07
CA THR A 46 29.38 -24.91 4.10
C THR A 46 28.98 -26.22 3.43
N MET A 47 29.87 -27.21 3.46
CA MET A 47 29.44 -28.58 3.21
C MET A 47 28.48 -28.96 4.35
N PRO A 48 27.30 -29.53 4.06
CA PRO A 48 26.44 -30.03 5.12
C PRO A 48 27.22 -31.08 5.94
N PRO A 49 27.05 -31.11 7.27
CA PRO A 49 27.73 -32.09 8.10
C PRO A 49 27.37 -33.50 7.63
N VAL A 50 28.40 -34.32 7.39
CA VAL A 50 28.20 -35.75 7.15
C VAL A 50 27.82 -36.38 8.49
N ILE A 51 26.59 -36.87 8.58
CA ILE A 51 26.16 -37.68 9.71
C ILE A 51 26.82 -39.05 9.54
N VAL A 52 27.66 -39.44 10.52
CA VAL A 52 28.32 -40.77 10.60
C VAL A 52 27.53 -41.74 11.45
#